data_AF-A0A0B2C111-F1
#
_entry.id   AF-A0A0B2C111-F1
#
_cell.length_a   1.000
_cell.length_b   1.000
_cell.length_c   1.000
_cell.angle_alpha   90.00
_cell.angle_beta   90.00
_cell.angle_gamma   90.00
#
_symmetry.space_group_name_H-M   'P 1'
#
loop_
_entity.id
_entity.type
_entity.pdbx_description
1 polymer ?
#
loop_
_entity_poly.entity_id
_entity_poly.type
_entity_poly.pdbx_seq_one_letter_code
_entity_poly.pdbx_strand_id
1 'polypeptide(L)'
;MTVAPAIILSDHPIADETRAWAYALGAMYHVAQGFHADAPTGEPEDGLNAHILADSWGATNRAELVGRMTDLGNDGHRKDHVRLVRYYCMLWRPAVAARREEYRSALREGGEAAEDARTALWRLDAVQANVGDIRSSSLLAFDAARGIMLARAGLMLGWLSEDEAWAYMLDVGRDVQRTYPSWSEYAADFVLARNMWAGDGSTDIFDSVIAGLRTDAASPWVRLAWSRPELTTPRAVRQFDGDTPYWTLEQDGG
;
A
#
# COMPACT_ATOMS: atom_id res chain seq x y z
N MET A 1 19.71 7.50 13.18
CA MET A 1 18.94 6.27 12.92
C MET A 1 17.72 6.31 13.83
N THR A 2 16.54 6.50 13.25
CA THR A 2 15.28 6.38 13.97
C THR A 2 15.13 4.92 14.41
N VAL A 3 14.85 4.68 15.68
CA VAL A 3 14.62 3.32 16.19
C VAL A 3 13.30 2.83 15.59
N ALA A 4 13.30 1.62 15.02
CA ALA A 4 12.08 1.03 14.49
C ALA A 4 11.04 0.87 15.61
N PRO A 5 9.76 1.20 15.38
CA PRO A 5 8.69 0.94 16.34
C PRO A 5 8.67 -0.54 16.72
N ALA A 6 8.37 -0.83 17.98
CA ALA A 6 8.26 -2.21 18.44
C ALA A 6 7.07 -2.90 17.77
N ILE A 7 7.24 -4.19 17.44
CA ILE A 7 6.13 -5.04 17.02
C ILE A 7 5.35 -5.43 18.27
N ILE A 8 4.10 -4.98 18.36
CA ILE A 8 3.21 -5.26 19.49
C ILE A 8 2.23 -6.35 19.06
N LEU A 9 2.05 -7.36 19.92
CA LEU A 9 1.10 -8.46 19.71
C LEU A 9 -0.03 -8.36 20.72
N SER A 10 -1.22 -8.77 20.30
CA SER A 10 -2.42 -8.83 21.15
C SER A 10 -2.42 -10.09 22.02
N ASP A 11 -2.97 -9.99 23.23
CA ASP A 11 -3.33 -11.16 24.05
C ASP A 11 -4.45 -12.00 23.42
N HIS A 12 -5.18 -11.42 22.46
CA HIS A 12 -6.26 -12.03 21.70
C HIS A 12 -5.97 -11.90 20.20
N PRO A 13 -5.01 -12.68 19.66
CA PRO A 13 -4.65 -12.62 18.25
C PRO A 13 -5.76 -13.20 17.37
N ILE A 14 -5.75 -12.86 16.08
CA ILE A 14 -6.65 -13.47 15.08
C ILE A 14 -6.40 -14.98 15.05
N ALA A 15 -7.41 -15.78 15.44
CA ALA A 15 -7.31 -17.23 15.49
C ALA A 15 -7.37 -17.90 14.11
N ASP A 16 -8.09 -17.30 13.16
CA ASP A 16 -8.21 -17.81 11.80
C ASP A 16 -6.95 -17.46 10.98
N GLU A 17 -6.20 -18.48 10.53
CA GLU A 17 -4.95 -18.31 9.79
C GLU A 17 -5.15 -17.48 8.52
N THR A 18 -6.32 -17.59 7.89
CA THR A 18 -6.62 -16.88 6.65
C THR A 18 -6.79 -15.37 6.87
N ARG A 19 -7.57 -14.99 7.88
CA ARG A 19 -7.70 -13.61 8.33
C ARG A 19 -6.37 -13.06 8.85
N ALA A 20 -5.60 -13.86 9.60
CA ALA A 20 -4.29 -13.44 10.12
C ALA A 20 -3.32 -13.11 8.99
N TRP A 21 -3.26 -13.95 7.94
CA TRP A 21 -2.40 -13.71 6.78
C TRP A 21 -2.82 -12.47 5.99
N ALA A 22 -4.12 -12.29 5.75
CA ALA A 22 -4.61 -11.10 5.05
C ALA A 22 -4.35 -9.81 5.83
N TYR A 23 -4.53 -9.85 7.15
CA TYR A 23 -4.22 -8.71 8.03
C TYR A 23 -2.72 -8.39 8.04
N ALA A 24 -1.85 -9.40 8.02
CA ALA A 24 -0.40 -9.23 8.00
C ALA A 24 0.13 -8.42 6.80
N LEU A 25 -0.62 -8.33 5.69
CA LEU A 25 -0.29 -7.48 4.55
C LEU A 25 -0.24 -5.98 4.93
N GLY A 26 -1.01 -5.56 5.94
CA GLY A 26 -1.04 -4.20 6.48
C GLY A 26 -0.02 -3.93 7.59
N ALA A 27 0.81 -4.91 7.98
CA ALA A 27 1.67 -4.85 9.16
C ALA A 27 2.59 -3.60 9.20
N MET A 28 3.03 -3.12 8.04
CA MET A 28 3.80 -1.88 7.90
C MET A 28 3.13 -0.69 8.59
N TYR A 29 1.83 -0.53 8.35
CA TYR A 29 1.03 0.55 8.90
C TYR A 29 0.65 0.26 10.34
N HIS A 30 0.34 -1.00 10.69
CA HIS A 30 0.01 -1.38 12.05
C HIS A 30 1.17 -1.01 13.00
N VAL A 31 2.38 -1.48 12.67
CA VAL A 31 3.58 -1.23 13.47
C VAL A 31 3.99 0.24 13.44
N ALA A 32 3.98 0.90 12.27
CA ALA A 32 4.32 2.33 12.18
C ALA A 32 3.41 3.23 13.01
N GLN A 33 2.14 2.84 13.19
CA GLN A 33 1.13 3.59 13.92
C GLN A 33 0.93 3.09 15.36
N GLY A 34 1.73 2.11 15.81
CA GLY A 34 1.67 1.58 17.18
C GLY A 34 0.50 0.63 17.47
N PHE A 35 -0.17 0.09 16.45
CA PHE A 35 -1.22 -0.92 16.61
C PHE A 35 -0.64 -2.34 16.70
N HIS A 36 -1.45 -3.26 17.21
CA HIS A 36 -1.16 -4.69 17.18
C HIS A 36 -0.95 -5.20 15.75
N ALA A 37 0.12 -5.96 15.55
CA ALA A 37 0.46 -6.56 14.27
C ALA A 37 -0.41 -7.80 13.94
N ASP A 38 -1.10 -8.37 14.93
CA ASP A 38 -1.88 -9.61 14.81
C ASP A 38 -3.33 -9.52 15.32
N ALA A 39 -3.83 -8.31 15.57
CA ALA A 39 -5.25 -8.06 15.87
C ALA A 39 -5.69 -6.70 15.29
N PRO A 40 -6.87 -6.62 14.65
CA PRO A 40 -7.40 -5.36 14.10
C PRO A 40 -8.05 -4.47 15.17
N THR A 41 -8.25 -5.01 16.38
CA THR A 41 -8.83 -4.34 17.53
C THR A 41 -7.83 -4.31 18.69
N GLY A 42 -7.90 -3.25 19.50
CA GLY A 42 -6.91 -2.92 20.54
C GLY A 42 -6.40 -1.48 20.37
N GLU A 43 -6.18 -0.78 21.48
CA GLU A 43 -5.80 0.64 21.52
C GLU A 43 -4.51 0.94 20.74
N PRO A 44 -4.42 2.13 20.13
CA PRO A 44 -4.15 3.36 20.88
C PRO A 44 -5.42 4.16 21.21
N GLU A 45 -5.43 4.83 22.36
CA GLU A 45 -6.34 5.96 22.64
C GLU A 45 -6.15 7.09 21.62
N ASP A 46 -7.08 8.07 21.64
CA ASP A 46 -6.97 9.39 20.98
C ASP A 46 -7.33 9.49 19.48
N GLY A 47 -8.26 8.69 18.98
CA GLY A 47 -8.90 9.00 17.69
C GLY A 47 -7.95 9.05 16.49
N LEU A 48 -6.76 8.43 16.59
CA LEU A 48 -5.72 8.43 15.56
C LEU A 48 -6.27 8.00 14.20
N ASN A 49 -7.07 6.93 14.17
CA ASN A 49 -7.74 6.48 12.95
C ASN A 49 -8.63 7.59 12.37
N ALA A 50 -9.46 8.24 13.20
CA ALA A 50 -10.33 9.33 12.73
C ALA A 50 -9.52 10.52 12.20
N HIS A 51 -8.41 10.87 12.87
CA HIS A 51 -7.52 11.94 12.43
C HIS A 51 -6.84 11.63 11.09
N ILE A 52 -6.23 10.44 10.95
CA ILE A 52 -5.59 10.00 9.71
C ILE A 52 -6.60 9.94 8.55
N LEU A 53 -7.80 9.39 8.80
CA LEU A 53 -8.83 9.30 7.77
C LEU A 53 -9.31 10.68 7.34
N ALA A 54 -9.53 11.60 8.29
CA ALA A 54 -9.95 12.96 7.95
C ALA A 54 -8.87 13.74 7.21
N ASP A 55 -7.63 13.75 7.72
CA ASP A 55 -6.54 14.58 7.20
C ASP A 55 -5.94 14.04 5.90
N SER A 56 -5.61 12.74 5.87
CA SER A 56 -4.90 12.14 4.74
C SER A 56 -5.82 11.51 3.68
N TRP A 57 -7.06 11.19 4.03
CA TRP A 57 -8.01 10.52 3.11
C TRP A 57 -9.29 11.34 2.84
N GLY A 58 -9.51 12.44 3.57
CA GLY A 58 -10.73 13.22 3.49
C GLY A 58 -11.98 12.39 3.79
N ALA A 59 -11.87 11.40 4.69
CA ALA A 59 -12.94 10.50 5.07
C ALA A 59 -13.31 10.70 6.53
N THR A 60 -14.53 11.17 6.76
CA THR A 60 -15.12 11.52 8.06
C THR A 60 -16.33 10.67 8.41
N ASN A 61 -16.77 9.83 7.48
CA ASN A 61 -17.91 8.92 7.64
C ASN A 61 -17.72 7.65 6.79
N ARG A 62 -18.62 6.68 7.01
CA ARG A 62 -18.64 5.40 6.30
C ARG A 62 -18.64 5.56 4.77
N ALA A 63 -19.53 6.39 4.22
CA ALA A 63 -19.70 6.49 2.78
C ALA A 63 -18.43 7.00 2.10
N GLU A 64 -17.78 8.00 2.70
CA GLU A 64 -16.49 8.52 2.22
C GLU A 64 -15.39 7.45 2.32
N LEU A 65 -15.31 6.71 3.43
CA LEU A 65 -14.34 5.63 3.58
C LEU A 65 -14.54 4.54 2.52
N VAL A 66 -15.77 4.07 2.32
CA VAL A 66 -16.10 3.04 1.31
C VAL A 66 -15.74 3.52 -0.10
N GLY A 67 -16.01 4.80 -0.40
CA GLY A 67 -15.56 5.43 -1.64
C GLY A 67 -14.05 5.37 -1.82
N ARG A 68 -13.27 5.79 -0.80
CA ARG A 68 -11.79 5.74 -0.86
C ARG A 68 -11.23 4.33 -1.00
N MET A 69 -11.81 3.36 -0.29
CA MET A 69 -11.40 1.96 -0.40
C MET A 69 -11.69 1.42 -1.81
N THR A 70 -12.84 1.78 -2.38
CA THR A 70 -13.23 1.37 -3.74
C THR A 70 -12.35 2.01 -4.81
N ASP A 71 -12.04 3.31 -4.68
CA ASP A 71 -11.11 4.00 -5.58
C ASP A 71 -9.71 3.37 -5.52
N LEU A 72 -9.22 3.08 -4.32
CA LEU A 72 -7.93 2.43 -4.10
C LEU A 72 -7.90 1.02 -4.69
N GLY A 73 -8.99 0.28 -4.53
CA GLY A 73 -9.16 -1.07 -5.06
C GLY A 73 -9.26 -1.11 -6.58
N ASN A 74 -10.07 -0.24 -7.19
CA ASN A 74 -10.29 -0.24 -8.63
C ASN A 74 -9.13 0.38 -9.38
N ASP A 75 -8.73 1.60 -9.02
CA ASP A 75 -7.70 2.35 -9.72
C ASP A 75 -6.39 2.36 -8.94
N GLY A 76 -6.46 2.87 -7.72
CA GLY A 76 -5.31 3.16 -6.87
C GLY A 76 -4.26 4.03 -7.57
N HIS A 77 -3.16 4.26 -6.89
CA HIS A 77 -2.07 5.04 -7.49
C HIS A 77 -1.27 4.20 -8.50
N ARG A 78 -1.31 2.87 -8.35
CA ARG A 78 -0.58 1.94 -9.22
C ARG A 78 -0.94 2.07 -10.69
N LYS A 79 -2.20 2.34 -11.06
CA LYS A 79 -2.60 2.42 -12.48
C LYS A 79 -1.85 3.54 -13.21
N ASP A 80 -1.83 4.72 -12.61
CA ASP A 80 -1.14 5.88 -13.21
C ASP A 80 0.38 5.72 -13.14
N HIS A 81 0.92 5.18 -12.04
CA HIS A 81 2.34 4.92 -11.94
C HIS A 81 2.84 3.86 -12.93
N VAL A 82 2.10 2.76 -13.14
CA VAL A 82 2.45 1.75 -14.15
C VAL A 82 2.39 2.33 -15.56
N ARG A 83 1.39 3.17 -15.86
CA ARG A 83 1.32 3.91 -17.14
C ARG A 83 2.52 4.84 -17.31
N LEU A 84 2.89 5.56 -16.27
CA LEU A 84 4.04 6.46 -16.28
C LEU A 84 5.37 5.71 -16.48
N VAL A 85 5.55 4.58 -15.79
CA VAL A 85 6.72 3.70 -15.97
C VAL A 85 6.81 3.24 -17.43
N ARG A 86 5.70 2.76 -18.00
CA ARG A 86 5.66 2.37 -19.42
C ARG A 86 6.02 3.52 -20.34
N TYR A 87 5.45 4.71 -20.11
CA TYR A 87 5.77 5.91 -20.87
C TYR A 87 7.27 6.23 -20.84
N TYR A 88 7.88 6.28 -19.65
CA TYR A 88 9.30 6.55 -19.50
C TYR A 88 10.18 5.46 -20.12
N CYS A 89 9.80 4.18 -20.08
CA CYS A 89 10.50 3.11 -20.77
C CYS A 89 10.52 3.26 -22.30
N MET A 90 9.50 3.89 -22.89
CA MET A 90 9.39 4.11 -24.34
C MET A 90 10.17 5.34 -24.83
N LEU A 91 10.64 6.21 -23.93
CA LEU A 91 11.42 7.38 -24.32
C LEU A 91 12.81 6.97 -24.82
N TRP A 92 13.15 7.41 -26.03
CA TRP A 92 14.52 7.33 -26.55
C TRP A 92 15.45 8.33 -25.85
N ARG A 93 16.76 8.08 -25.89
CA ARG A 93 17.77 8.77 -25.04
C ARG A 93 17.71 10.31 -25.11
N PRO A 94 17.67 10.95 -26.28
CA PRO A 94 17.49 12.40 -26.37
C PRO A 94 16.17 12.94 -25.79
N ALA A 95 15.05 12.23 -25.92
CA ALA A 95 13.80 12.66 -25.27
C ALA A 95 13.91 12.60 -23.74
N VAL A 96 14.57 11.59 -23.19
CA VAL A 96 14.90 11.51 -21.76
C VAL A 96 15.76 12.70 -21.33
N ALA A 97 16.81 13.02 -22.12
CA ALA A 97 17.70 14.15 -21.81
C ALA A 97 16.97 15.50 -21.85
N ALA A 98 16.11 15.72 -22.85
CA ALA A 98 15.31 16.93 -22.97
C ALA A 98 14.34 17.08 -21.78
N ARG A 99 13.63 16.00 -21.43
CA ARG A 99 12.70 16.00 -20.29
C ARG A 99 13.40 16.25 -18.95
N ARG A 100 14.56 15.63 -18.77
CA ARG A 100 15.40 15.85 -17.58
C ARG A 100 15.84 17.30 -17.46
N GLU A 101 16.18 17.96 -18.56
CA GLU A 101 16.55 19.37 -18.54
C GLU A 101 15.36 20.29 -18.30
N GLU A 102 14.19 19.99 -18.87
CA GLU A 102 12.93 20.69 -18.59
C GLU A 102 12.65 20.71 -17.08
N TYR A 103 12.68 19.55 -16.42
CA TYR A 103 12.47 19.47 -14.97
C TYR A 103 13.55 20.21 -14.19
N ARG A 104 14.82 20.10 -14.59
CA ARG A 104 15.92 20.84 -13.94
C ARG A 104 15.79 22.36 -14.11
N SER A 105 15.25 22.83 -15.22
CA SER A 105 14.98 24.26 -15.40
C SER A 105 13.90 24.74 -14.44
N ALA A 106 12.78 24.03 -14.36
CA ALA A 106 11.72 24.34 -13.41
C ALA A 106 12.22 24.36 -11.95
N LEU A 107 13.13 23.44 -11.59
CA LEU A 107 13.77 23.44 -10.26
C LEU A 107 14.63 24.69 -10.00
N ARG A 108 15.33 25.20 -11.02
CA ARG A 108 16.15 26.42 -10.90
C ARG A 108 15.29 27.68 -10.86
N GLU A 109 14.20 27.69 -11.61
CA GLU A 109 13.23 28.78 -11.64
C GLU A 109 12.44 28.89 -10.33
N GLY A 110 12.19 27.76 -9.66
CA GLY A 110 11.50 27.72 -8.38
C GLY A 110 9.99 27.92 -8.51
N GLY A 111 9.34 28.26 -7.40
CA GLY A 111 7.88 28.43 -7.34
C GLY A 111 7.12 27.10 -7.27
N GLU A 112 5.81 27.15 -7.50
CA GLU A 112 4.90 26.00 -7.35
C GLU A 112 5.28 24.83 -8.26
N ALA A 113 5.72 25.12 -9.50
CA ALA A 113 6.12 24.09 -10.47
C ALA A 113 7.38 23.28 -10.06
N ALA A 114 8.18 23.78 -9.13
CA ALA A 114 9.42 23.12 -8.73
C ALA A 114 9.17 21.81 -7.96
N GLU A 115 8.09 21.72 -7.20
CA GLU A 115 7.75 20.50 -6.46
C GLU A 115 7.34 19.37 -7.43
N ASP A 116 6.44 19.66 -8.36
CA ASP A 116 6.05 18.72 -9.42
C ASP A 116 7.25 18.28 -10.27
N ALA A 117 8.13 19.23 -10.62
CA ALA A 117 9.34 18.95 -11.38
C ALA A 117 10.31 18.06 -10.59
N ARG A 118 10.42 18.22 -9.27
CA ARG A 118 11.27 17.36 -8.40
C ARG A 118 10.77 15.92 -8.44
N THR A 119 9.48 15.75 -8.21
CA THR A 119 8.78 14.47 -8.22
C THR A 119 8.92 13.78 -9.58
N ALA A 120 8.65 14.50 -10.67
CA ALA A 120 8.74 13.96 -12.02
C ALA A 120 10.19 13.62 -12.42
N LEU A 121 11.16 14.44 -12.01
CA LEU A 121 12.58 14.18 -12.24
C LEU A 121 13.04 12.90 -11.55
N TRP A 122 12.71 12.73 -10.26
CA TRP A 122 13.06 11.52 -9.53
C TRP A 122 12.43 10.28 -10.18
N ARG A 123 11.14 10.33 -10.52
CA ARG A 123 10.46 9.20 -11.20
C ARG A 123 11.12 8.86 -12.53
N LEU A 124 11.41 9.87 -13.37
CA LEU A 124 12.11 9.67 -14.64
C LEU A 124 13.46 8.99 -14.42
N ASP A 125 14.28 9.51 -13.51
CA ASP A 125 15.62 8.97 -13.25
C ASP A 125 15.57 7.56 -12.65
N ALA A 126 14.64 7.29 -11.72
CA ALA A 126 14.43 5.98 -11.13
C ALA A 126 14.04 4.93 -12.19
N VAL A 127 13.09 5.27 -13.09
CA VAL A 127 12.70 4.37 -14.19
C VAL A 127 13.84 4.19 -15.19
N GLN A 128 14.59 5.25 -15.53
CA GLN A 128 15.71 5.16 -16.47
C GLN A 128 16.90 4.35 -15.90
N ALA A 129 17.08 4.35 -14.58
CA ALA A 129 18.08 3.52 -13.90
C ALA A 129 17.57 2.11 -13.52
N ASN A 130 16.29 1.82 -13.71
CA ASN A 130 15.64 0.59 -13.23
C ASN A 130 15.86 0.35 -11.73
N VAL A 131 15.71 1.38 -10.90
CA VAL A 131 15.88 1.27 -9.45
C VAL A 131 14.92 0.21 -8.91
N GLY A 132 15.44 -0.77 -8.17
CA GLY A 132 14.61 -1.81 -7.53
C GLY A 132 13.71 -2.59 -8.48
N ASP A 133 14.11 -2.75 -9.74
CA ASP A 133 13.32 -3.44 -10.79
C ASP A 133 11.94 -2.81 -11.07
N ILE A 134 11.86 -1.48 -10.92
CA ILE A 134 10.64 -0.68 -11.14
C ILE A 134 9.98 -0.88 -12.49
N ARG A 135 10.73 -1.28 -13.53
CA ARG A 135 10.17 -1.50 -14.86
C ARG A 135 9.30 -2.75 -14.95
N SER A 136 9.49 -3.70 -14.04
CA SER A 136 8.75 -4.97 -13.97
C SER A 136 7.85 -5.08 -12.73
N SER A 137 7.93 -4.13 -11.81
CA SER A 137 7.11 -4.08 -10.61
C SER A 137 5.63 -3.82 -10.92
N SER A 138 4.74 -4.46 -10.16
CA SER A 138 3.29 -4.21 -10.23
C SER A 138 2.88 -2.93 -9.49
N LEU A 139 3.74 -2.44 -8.59
CA LEU A 139 3.52 -1.32 -7.69
C LEU A 139 2.26 -1.48 -6.81
N LEU A 140 1.81 -2.72 -6.60
CA LEU A 140 0.56 -3.06 -5.92
C LEU A 140 0.70 -3.00 -4.39
N ALA A 141 1.86 -3.31 -3.84
CA ALA A 141 2.00 -3.61 -2.42
C ALA A 141 1.67 -2.40 -1.53
N PHE A 142 1.98 -1.19 -1.99
CA PHE A 142 1.66 0.05 -1.28
C PHE A 142 0.15 0.34 -1.23
N ASP A 143 -0.58 0.11 -2.32
CA ASP A 143 -2.04 0.26 -2.36
C ASP A 143 -2.70 -0.85 -1.52
N ALA A 144 -2.21 -2.08 -1.60
CA ALA A 144 -2.72 -3.22 -0.83
C ALA A 144 -2.58 -2.99 0.68
N ALA A 145 -1.39 -2.61 1.16
CA ALA A 145 -1.14 -2.32 2.56
C ALA A 145 -2.04 -1.19 3.10
N ARG A 146 -2.26 -0.13 2.30
CA ARG A 146 -3.20 0.95 2.64
C ARG A 146 -4.64 0.46 2.68
N GLY A 147 -5.03 -0.43 1.77
CA GLY A 147 -6.35 -1.06 1.79
C GLY A 147 -6.61 -1.80 3.10
N ILE A 148 -5.65 -2.60 3.59
CA ILE A 148 -5.76 -3.29 4.88
C ILE A 148 -5.82 -2.29 6.04
N MET A 149 -5.00 -1.23 6.01
CA MET A 149 -5.04 -0.16 7.01
C MET A 149 -6.40 0.53 7.07
N LEU A 150 -7.00 0.86 5.93
CA LEU A 150 -8.33 1.48 5.85
C LEU A 150 -9.43 0.55 6.37
N ALA A 151 -9.38 -0.73 6.01
CA ALA A 151 -10.33 -1.73 6.49
C ALA A 151 -10.24 -1.89 8.03
N ARG A 152 -9.03 -1.91 8.59
CA ARG A 152 -8.81 -1.90 10.05
C ARG A 152 -9.39 -0.64 10.69
N ALA A 153 -9.08 0.53 10.15
CA ALA A 153 -9.58 1.80 10.68
C ALA A 153 -11.11 1.88 10.65
N GLY A 154 -11.73 1.45 9.55
CA GLY A 154 -13.18 1.37 9.40
C GLY A 154 -13.84 0.43 10.41
N LEU A 155 -13.22 -0.72 10.68
CA LEU A 155 -13.68 -1.65 11.71
C LEU A 155 -13.61 -1.01 13.11
N MET A 156 -12.48 -0.38 13.45
CA MET A 156 -12.29 0.27 14.76
C MET A 156 -13.23 1.44 15.01
N LEU A 157 -13.61 2.18 13.97
CA LEU A 157 -14.54 3.31 14.07
C LEU A 157 -16.02 2.86 14.03
N GLY A 158 -16.28 1.56 13.86
CA GLY A 158 -17.64 1.04 13.66
C GLY A 158 -18.28 1.49 12.35
N TRP A 159 -17.49 1.97 11.38
CA TRP A 159 -17.97 2.36 10.06
C TRP A 159 -18.15 1.15 9.14
N LEU A 160 -17.38 0.08 9.39
CA LEU A 160 -17.49 -1.20 8.71
C LEU A 160 -17.86 -2.30 9.71
N SER A 161 -18.69 -3.24 9.29
CA SER A 161 -18.87 -4.51 10.00
C SER A 161 -17.64 -5.41 9.84
N GLU A 162 -17.51 -6.42 10.72
CA GLU A 162 -16.46 -7.43 10.58
C GLU A 162 -16.51 -8.13 9.21
N ASP A 163 -17.71 -8.53 8.76
CA ASP A 163 -17.86 -9.25 7.50
C ASP A 163 -17.41 -8.41 6.30
N GLU A 164 -17.71 -7.11 6.29
CA GLU A 164 -17.28 -6.19 5.23
C GLU A 164 -15.76 -6.00 5.23
N ALA A 165 -15.17 -5.74 6.40
CA ALA A 165 -13.74 -5.52 6.54
C ALA A 165 -12.95 -6.76 6.12
N TRP A 166 -13.36 -7.95 6.60
CA TRP A 166 -12.70 -9.20 6.25
C TRP A 166 -12.91 -9.60 4.80
N ALA A 167 -14.13 -9.41 4.24
CA ALA A 167 -14.37 -9.68 2.84
C ALA A 167 -13.44 -8.86 1.93
N TYR A 168 -13.23 -7.57 2.26
CA TYR A 168 -12.31 -6.68 1.57
C TYR A 168 -10.85 -7.10 1.73
N MET A 169 -10.37 -7.30 2.98
CA MET A 169 -8.98 -7.71 3.24
C MET A 169 -8.62 -9.03 2.54
N LEU A 170 -9.56 -9.97 2.48
CA LEU A 170 -9.37 -11.23 1.78
C LEU A 170 -9.28 -11.05 0.26
N ASP A 171 -10.04 -10.13 -0.34
CA ASP A 171 -9.89 -9.81 -1.78
C ASP A 171 -8.52 -9.22 -2.08
N VAL A 172 -8.06 -8.26 -1.26
CA VAL A 172 -6.69 -7.73 -1.32
C VAL A 172 -5.69 -8.88 -1.25
N GLY A 173 -5.88 -9.79 -0.28
CA GLY A 173 -4.98 -10.92 -0.06
C GLY A 173 -4.86 -11.87 -1.26
N ARG A 174 -5.96 -12.13 -1.96
CA ARG A 174 -5.94 -12.96 -3.18
C ARG A 174 -5.06 -12.36 -4.26
N ASP A 175 -5.26 -11.07 -4.53
CA ASP A 175 -4.51 -10.38 -5.58
C ASP A 175 -3.03 -10.24 -5.22
N VAL A 176 -2.72 -9.97 -3.95
CA VAL A 176 -1.35 -9.91 -3.46
C VAL A 176 -0.66 -11.27 -3.57
N GLN A 177 -1.29 -12.35 -3.14
CA GLN A 177 -0.69 -13.69 -3.22
C GLN A 177 -0.50 -14.17 -4.66
N ARG A 178 -1.38 -13.76 -5.58
CA ARG A 178 -1.23 -14.00 -7.03
C ARG A 178 -0.10 -13.17 -7.65
N THR A 179 0.20 -12.00 -7.10
CA THR A 179 1.16 -11.05 -7.68
C THR A 179 2.59 -11.31 -7.21
N TYR A 180 2.79 -11.70 -5.94
CA TYR A 180 4.13 -11.85 -5.36
C TYR A 180 4.41 -13.28 -4.91
N PRO A 181 5.67 -13.75 -5.00
CA PRO A 181 6.04 -15.11 -4.61
C PRO A 181 6.44 -15.25 -3.13
N SER A 182 6.71 -14.15 -2.42
CA SER A 182 7.06 -14.19 -0.99
C SER A 182 6.86 -12.84 -0.29
N TRP A 183 6.93 -12.85 1.05
CA TRP A 183 6.97 -11.65 1.88
C TRP A 183 8.11 -10.69 1.49
N SER A 184 9.26 -11.21 1.04
CA SER A 184 10.41 -10.37 0.68
C SER A 184 10.14 -9.54 -0.58
N GLU A 185 9.49 -10.13 -1.59
CA GLU A 185 9.14 -9.46 -2.84
C GLU A 185 7.98 -8.47 -2.61
N TYR A 186 7.00 -8.83 -1.78
CA TYR A 186 5.96 -7.90 -1.33
C TYR A 186 6.56 -6.68 -0.62
N ALA A 187 7.52 -6.92 0.29
CA ALA A 187 8.20 -5.86 1.02
C ALA A 187 9.04 -4.95 0.11
N ALA A 188 9.77 -5.52 -0.84
CA ALA A 188 10.57 -4.77 -1.80
C ALA A 188 9.68 -3.89 -2.71
N ASP A 189 8.56 -4.44 -3.18
CA ASP A 189 7.59 -3.69 -3.97
C ASP A 189 6.93 -2.58 -3.16
N PHE A 190 6.64 -2.80 -1.87
CA PHE A 190 6.08 -1.75 -1.01
C PHE A 190 6.98 -0.52 -0.96
N VAL A 191 8.28 -0.70 -0.70
CA VAL A 191 9.25 0.41 -0.64
C VAL A 191 9.28 1.14 -1.98
N LEU A 192 9.33 0.39 -3.08
CA LEU A 192 9.39 0.96 -4.41
C LEU A 192 8.13 1.73 -4.79
N ALA A 193 6.95 1.15 -4.53
CA ALA A 193 5.65 1.74 -4.81
C ALA A 193 5.37 2.96 -3.94
N ARG A 194 5.81 2.94 -2.68
CA ARG A 194 5.78 4.10 -1.79
C ARG A 194 6.64 5.23 -2.34
N ASN A 195 7.87 4.94 -2.75
CA ASN A 195 8.78 5.94 -3.31
C ASN A 195 8.22 6.52 -4.62
N MET A 196 7.56 5.69 -5.45
CA MET A 196 6.80 6.15 -6.61
C MET A 196 5.69 7.12 -6.24
N TRP A 197 4.93 6.81 -5.18
CA TRP A 197 3.88 7.69 -4.67
C TRP A 197 4.44 9.01 -4.13
N ALA A 198 5.47 8.96 -3.28
CA ALA A 198 6.11 10.15 -2.71
C ALA A 198 6.82 11.01 -3.76
N GLY A 199 7.31 10.40 -4.85
CA GLY A 199 8.14 11.09 -5.83
C GLY A 199 9.58 11.30 -5.36
N ASP A 200 10.02 10.55 -4.37
CA ASP A 200 11.39 10.56 -3.87
C ASP A 200 11.78 9.17 -3.34
N GLY A 201 13.09 8.96 -3.20
CA GLY A 201 13.68 7.72 -2.68
C GLY A 201 14.30 7.92 -1.30
N SER A 202 13.80 8.89 -0.53
CA SER A 202 14.30 9.15 0.82
C SER A 202 13.84 8.05 1.76
N THR A 203 14.73 7.66 2.68
CA THR A 203 14.40 6.68 3.72
C THR A 203 13.49 7.30 4.76
N ASP A 204 12.51 6.55 5.24
CA ASP A 204 11.57 6.98 6.26
C ASP A 204 11.34 5.89 7.32
N ILE A 205 10.30 6.06 8.15
CA ILE A 205 9.93 5.10 9.19
C ILE A 205 9.64 3.70 8.65
N PHE A 206 9.02 3.59 7.47
CA PHE A 206 8.63 2.32 6.87
C PHE A 206 9.85 1.47 6.49
N ASP A 207 10.98 2.04 6.08
CA ASP A 207 12.20 1.25 5.83
C ASP A 207 12.63 0.48 7.10
N SER A 208 12.56 1.14 8.25
CA SER A 208 12.93 0.53 9.55
C SER A 208 11.91 -0.50 10.01
N VAL A 209 10.61 -0.24 9.80
CA VAL A 209 9.51 -1.17 10.10
C VAL A 209 9.62 -2.43 9.24
N ILE A 210 9.88 -2.27 7.95
CA ILE A 210 10.04 -3.38 7.00
C ILE A 210 11.23 -4.25 7.37
N ALA A 211 12.36 -3.63 7.73
CA ALA A 211 13.52 -4.37 8.20
C ALA A 211 13.15 -5.23 9.42
N GLY A 212 12.45 -4.66 10.41
CA GLY A 212 11.96 -5.38 11.58
C GLY A 212 11.00 -6.52 11.23
N LEU A 213 9.99 -6.26 10.38
CA LEU A 213 9.00 -7.25 9.97
C LEU A 213 9.65 -8.47 9.28
N ARG A 214 10.78 -8.32 8.61
CA ARG A 214 11.46 -9.44 7.92
C ARG A 214 12.27 -10.34 8.85
N THR A 215 12.63 -9.87 10.05
CA THR A 215 13.61 -10.56 10.89
C THR A 215 13.15 -10.83 12.31
N ASP A 216 12.23 -10.03 12.85
CA ASP A 216 11.78 -10.17 14.23
C ASP A 216 10.91 -11.42 14.41
N ALA A 217 11.18 -12.22 15.44
CA ALA A 217 10.43 -13.45 15.72
C ALA A 217 8.95 -13.22 16.07
N ALA A 218 8.60 -12.03 16.58
CA ALA A 218 7.22 -11.62 16.82
C ALA A 218 6.48 -11.23 15.53
N SER A 219 7.21 -10.93 14.45
CA SER A 219 6.62 -10.46 13.20
C SER A 219 5.64 -11.48 12.60
N PRO A 220 4.46 -11.03 12.13
CA PRO A 220 3.56 -11.91 11.38
C PRO A 220 4.20 -12.44 10.09
N TRP A 221 5.15 -11.73 9.47
CA TRP A 221 5.82 -12.19 8.25
C TRP A 221 6.86 -13.29 8.49
N VAL A 222 7.35 -13.40 9.72
CA VAL A 222 8.23 -14.50 10.15
C VAL A 222 7.39 -15.69 10.64
N ARG A 223 6.26 -15.40 11.31
CA ARG A 223 5.38 -16.42 11.89
C ARG A 223 4.46 -17.10 10.86
N LEU A 224 4.04 -16.39 9.82
CA LEU A 224 3.12 -16.88 8.79
C LEU A 224 3.89 -17.18 7.50
N ALA A 225 3.75 -18.41 7.00
CA ALA A 225 4.33 -18.78 5.72
C ALA A 225 3.63 -18.04 4.57
N TRP A 226 4.38 -17.51 3.60
CA TRP A 226 3.75 -16.82 2.46
C TRP A 226 2.74 -17.69 1.71
N SER A 227 3.08 -18.97 1.51
CA SER A 227 2.29 -19.92 0.73
C SER A 227 1.07 -20.48 1.46
N ARG A 228 0.78 -20.05 2.70
CA ARG A 228 -0.39 -20.51 3.46
C ARG A 228 -1.07 -19.34 4.19
N PRO A 229 -2.40 -19.22 4.10
CA PRO A 229 -3.34 -20.08 3.36
C PRO A 229 -3.18 -19.95 1.83
N GLU A 230 -3.77 -20.87 1.06
CA GLU A 230 -3.88 -20.73 -0.40
C GLU A 230 -5.14 -19.92 -0.76
N LEU A 231 -4.99 -18.60 -0.85
CA LEU A 231 -6.07 -17.68 -1.20
C LEU A 231 -6.35 -17.66 -2.71
N THR A 232 -5.41 -18.10 -3.53
CA THR A 232 -5.47 -18.05 -5.00
C THR A 232 -6.59 -18.89 -5.63
N THR A 233 -7.34 -19.66 -4.84
CA THR A 233 -8.54 -20.35 -5.32
C THR A 233 -9.55 -19.30 -5.84
N PRO A 234 -9.92 -19.34 -7.13
CA PRO A 234 -10.86 -18.38 -7.70
C PRO A 234 -12.19 -18.40 -6.96
N ARG A 235 -12.67 -17.23 -6.51
CA ARG A 235 -14.06 -17.03 -6.09
C ARG A 235 -14.77 -16.14 -7.10
N ALA A 236 -16.10 -16.21 -7.15
CA ALA A 236 -16.87 -15.24 -7.91
C ALA A 236 -16.48 -13.83 -7.44
N VAL A 237 -16.10 -12.97 -8.38
CA VAL A 237 -15.88 -11.55 -8.11
C VAL A 237 -17.14 -10.99 -7.47
N ARG A 238 -16.99 -10.33 -6.31
CA ARG A 238 -18.13 -9.69 -5.65
C ARG A 238 -18.69 -8.64 -6.61
N GLN A 239 -20.01 -8.60 -6.80
CA GLN A 239 -20.60 -7.50 -7.55
C GLN A 239 -20.53 -6.24 -6.69
N PHE A 240 -20.11 -5.13 -7.29
CA PHE A 240 -20.16 -3.83 -6.62
C PHE A 240 -21.62 -3.42 -6.43
N ASP A 241 -22.02 -3.24 -5.18
CA ASP A 241 -23.40 -2.85 -4.80
C ASP A 241 -23.55 -1.35 -4.50
N GLY A 242 -22.45 -0.60 -4.51
CA GLY A 242 -22.43 0.84 -4.24
C GLY A 242 -22.31 1.23 -2.76
N ASP A 243 -22.42 0.28 -1.83
CA ASP A 243 -22.50 0.57 -0.38
C ASP A 243 -21.51 -0.25 0.47
N THR A 244 -20.94 -1.32 -0.09
CA THR A 244 -19.89 -2.11 0.56
C THR A 244 -18.50 -1.85 -0.04
N PRO A 245 -17.42 -1.91 0.77
CA PRO A 245 -16.08 -1.70 0.26
C PRO A 245 -15.69 -2.81 -0.72
N TYR A 246 -15.16 -2.38 -1.86
CA TYR A 246 -14.88 -3.24 -3.01
C TYR A 246 -13.42 -3.17 -3.44
N TRP A 247 -12.84 -4.33 -3.73
CA TRP A 247 -11.48 -4.46 -4.23
C TRP A 247 -11.48 -5.42 -5.42
N THR A 248 -10.97 -4.95 -6.56
CA THR A 248 -10.69 -5.79 -7.72
C THR A 248 -9.53 -5.25 -8.52
N LEU A 249 -8.62 -6.14 -8.94
CA LEU A 249 -7.65 -5.83 -10.00
C LEU A 249 -8.16 -6.22 -11.39
N GLU A 250 -9.27 -6.95 -11.47
CA GLU A 250 -9.92 -7.29 -12.72
C GLU A 250 -10.69 -6.07 -13.20
N GLN A 251 -10.41 -5.62 -14.42
CA GLN A 251 -11.25 -4.60 -15.02
C GLN A 251 -12.59 -5.22 -15.34
N ASP A 252 -13.67 -4.61 -14.86
CA ASP A 252 -14.97 -4.77 -15.51
C ASP A 252 -14.74 -4.45 -16.98
N GLY A 253 -14.85 -5.47 -17.84
CA GLY A 253 -14.57 -5.34 -19.25
C GLY A 253 -15.36 -4.18 -19.85
N GLY A 254 -14.64 -3.21 -20.42
CA GLY A 254 -15.16 -2.09 -21.19
C GLY A 254 -14.17 -1.68 -22.25
#